data_AF-A0A6N8YDA1-F1
#
_entry.id   AF-A0A6N8YDA1-F1
#
_cell.length_a   1.000
_cell.length_b   1.000
_cell.length_c   1.000
_cell.angle_alpha   90.00
_cell.angle_beta   90.00
_cell.angle_gamma   90.00
#
_symmetry.space_group_name_H-M   'P 1'
#
loop_
_entity.id
_entity.type
_entity.pdbx_description
1 polymer ?
#
loop_
_entity_poly.entity_id
_entity_poly.type
_entity_poly.pdbx_seq_one_letter_code
_entity_poly.pdbx_strand_id
1 'polypeptide(L)'
;SSTRLFKTINHDMAEHEVVIFDFTDTAYVDDSAALAIGQLADTARDADTQCIVLGMSSMTDTSIYALDVLREIPEDNFVENLDEARIVARRLLND
;
A
#
# COMPACT_ATOMS: atom_id res chain seq x y z
N SER A 1 -13.15 -8.83 -15.41
CA SER A 1 -13.45 -7.40 -15.23
C SER A 1 -12.82 -6.95 -13.93
N SER A 2 -12.02 -5.88 -13.96
CA SER A 2 -11.24 -5.39 -12.80
C SER A 2 -12.11 -5.15 -11.56
N THR A 3 -13.39 -4.78 -11.73
CA THR A 3 -14.35 -4.56 -10.63
C THR A 3 -14.55 -5.79 -9.73
N ARG A 4 -14.50 -7.01 -10.27
CA ARG A 4 -14.62 -8.22 -9.44
C ARG A 4 -13.36 -8.47 -8.61
N LEU A 5 -12.20 -8.18 -9.19
CA LEU A 5 -10.91 -8.32 -8.50
C LEU A 5 -10.83 -7.36 -7.32
N PHE A 6 -11.16 -6.08 -7.52
CA PHE A 6 -11.22 -5.11 -6.42
C PHE A 6 -12.18 -5.52 -5.33
N LYS A 7 -13.37 -6.04 -5.67
CA LYS A 7 -14.32 -6.46 -4.64
C LYS A 7 -13.78 -7.59 -3.77
N THR A 8 -13.07 -8.55 -4.36
CA THR A 8 -12.44 -9.64 -3.60
C THR A 8 -11.28 -9.11 -2.74
N ILE A 9 -10.37 -8.33 -3.32
CA ILE A 9 -9.24 -7.76 -2.58
C ILE A 9 -9.72 -6.89 -1.41
N ASN A 10 -10.73 -6.05 -1.64
CA ASN A 10 -11.28 -5.18 -0.60
C ASN A 10 -11.90 -5.97 0.55
N HIS A 11 -12.54 -7.10 0.25
CA HIS A 11 -13.08 -7.99 1.28
C HIS A 11 -11.95 -8.62 2.10
N ASP A 12 -10.94 -9.16 1.42
CA ASP A 12 -9.78 -9.78 2.06
C ASP A 12 -9.00 -8.76 2.91
N MET A 13 -8.80 -7.54 2.41
CA MET A 13 -8.11 -6.46 3.14
C MET A 13 -8.80 -6.10 4.46
N ALA A 14 -10.14 -6.04 4.46
CA ALA A 14 -10.91 -5.76 5.67
C ALA A 14 -10.82 -6.87 6.73
N GLU A 15 -10.36 -8.07 6.37
CA GLU A 15 -10.11 -9.17 7.32
C GLU A 15 -8.70 -9.10 7.95
N HIS A 16 -7.87 -8.16 7.51
CA HIS A 16 -6.49 -8.00 8.00
C HIS A 16 -6.31 -6.65 8.68
N GLU A 17 -5.58 -6.65 9.79
CA GLU A 17 -5.26 -5.44 10.56
C GLU A 17 -4.16 -4.61 9.88
N VAL A 18 -3.27 -5.25 9.11
CA VAL A 18 -2.17 -4.60 8.39
C VAL A 18 -2.05 -5.17 6.97
N VAL A 19 -1.92 -4.29 5.98
CA VAL A 19 -1.65 -4.61 4.56
C VAL A 19 -0.31 -4.00 4.14
N ILE A 20 0.47 -4.76 3.37
CA ILE A 20 1.76 -4.32 2.81
C ILE A 20 1.62 -4.20 1.29
N PHE A 21 1.86 -3.00 0.76
CA PHE A 21 2.06 -2.78 -0.67
C PHE A 21 3.54 -2.99 -0.99
N ASP A 22 3.87 -4.14 -1.59
CA ASP A 22 5.23 -4.52 -1.92
C ASP A 22 5.60 -4.14 -3.36
N PHE A 23 6.56 -3.21 -3.47
CA PHE A 23 7.10 -2.71 -4.73
C PHE A 23 8.52 -3.20 -5.01
N THR A 24 9.09 -4.10 -4.21
CA THR A 24 10.49 -4.54 -4.30
C THR A 24 10.89 -5.01 -5.70
N ASP A 25 10.00 -5.73 -6.39
CA ASP A 25 10.22 -6.23 -7.76
C ASP A 25 9.49 -5.39 -8.83
N THR A 26 9.02 -4.20 -8.47
CA THR A 26 8.25 -3.32 -9.37
C THR A 26 9.15 -2.26 -10.00
N ALA A 27 9.40 -2.39 -11.30
CA ALA A 27 10.24 -1.44 -12.03
C ALA A 27 9.46 -0.18 -12.52
N TYR A 28 8.17 -0.33 -12.81
CA TYR A 28 7.34 0.75 -13.36
C TYR A 28 5.87 0.56 -13.01
N VAL A 29 5.19 1.66 -12.69
CA VAL A 29 3.74 1.72 -12.47
C VAL A 29 3.19 2.84 -13.34
N ASP A 30 2.23 2.50 -14.21
CA ASP A 30 1.51 3.48 -15.02
C ASP A 30 0.40 4.19 -14.22
N ASP A 31 -0.21 5.21 -14.82
CA ASP A 31 -1.27 6.01 -14.17
C ASP A 31 -2.46 5.16 -13.72
N SER A 32 -2.85 4.16 -14.51
CA SER A 32 -4.02 3.34 -14.21
C SER A 32 -3.77 2.40 -13.02
N ALA A 33 -2.57 1.83 -12.95
CA ALA A 33 -2.11 1.01 -11.84
C ALA A 33 -1.88 1.86 -10.58
N ALA A 34 -1.36 3.08 -10.72
CA ALA A 34 -1.21 4.00 -9.60
C ALA A 34 -2.56 4.40 -8.99
N LEU A 35 -3.55 4.74 -9.83
CA LEU A 35 -4.91 5.03 -9.37
C LEU A 35 -5.56 3.81 -8.70
N ALA A 36 -5.34 2.61 -9.23
CA ALA A 36 -5.81 1.36 -8.63
C ALA A 36 -5.23 1.14 -7.22
N ILE A 37 -3.92 1.36 -7.05
CA ILE A 37 -3.25 1.24 -5.77
C ILE A 37 -3.77 2.28 -4.77
N GLY A 38 -3.96 3.53 -5.21
CA GLY A 38 -4.58 4.58 -4.38
C GLY A 38 -5.96 4.17 -3.87
N GLN A 39 -6.80 3.59 -4.75
CA GLN A 39 -8.13 3.10 -4.35
C GLN A 39 -8.06 1.96 -3.32
N LEU A 40 -7.05 1.10 -3.39
CA LEU A 40 -6.83 0.06 -2.40
C LEU A 40 -6.38 0.66 -1.06
N ALA A 41 -5.46 1.62 -1.07
CA ALA A 41 -5.03 2.33 0.13
C ALA A 41 -6.19 3.08 0.81
N ASP A 42 -7.02 3.77 0.03
CA ASP A 42 -8.24 4.42 0.50
C ASP A 42 -9.22 3.42 1.12
N THR A 43 -9.39 2.25 0.50
CA THR A 43 -10.26 1.21 1.03
C THR A 43 -9.73 0.63 2.34
N ALA A 44 -8.43 0.39 2.45
CA ALA A 44 -7.81 -0.06 3.71
C ALA A 44 -8.08 0.95 4.82
N ARG A 45 -7.86 2.25 4.54
CA ARG A 45 -8.12 3.34 5.48
C ARG A 45 -9.59 3.36 5.92
N ASP A 46 -10.53 3.24 4.99
CA ASP A 46 -11.96 3.23 5.29
C ASP A 46 -12.40 1.98 6.09
N ALA A 47 -11.61 0.91 6.03
CA ALA A 47 -11.79 -0.32 6.81
C ALA A 47 -11.01 -0.34 8.14
N ASP A 48 -10.32 0.76 8.50
CA ASP A 48 -9.42 0.85 9.66
C ASP A 48 -8.24 -0.14 9.61
N THR A 49 -7.87 -0.57 8.40
CA THR A 49 -6.71 -1.41 8.13
C THR A 49 -5.48 -0.54 7.92
N GLN A 50 -4.40 -0.85 8.63
CA GLN A 50 -3.15 -0.10 8.54
C GLN A 50 -2.36 -0.48 7.28
N CYS A 51 -1.69 0.49 6.66
CA CYS A 51 -0.91 0.28 5.43
C CYS A 51 0.59 0.50 5.66
N ILE A 52 1.39 -0.38 5.05
CA ILE A 52 2.84 -0.27 4.94
C ILE A 52 3.20 -0.29 3.46
N VAL A 53 4.19 0.52 3.08
CA VAL A 53 4.70 0.59 1.72
C VAL A 53 6.14 0.10 1.72
N LEU A 54 6.42 -0.95 0.95
CA LEU A 54 7.71 -1.61 0.91
C LEU A 54 8.38 -1.40 -0.45
N GLY A 55 9.66 -1.01 -0.45
CA GLY A 55 10.51 -1.02 -1.65
C GLY A 55 10.23 0.11 -2.64
N MET A 56 9.85 1.29 -2.15
CA MET A 56 9.49 2.45 -3.00
C MET A 56 10.65 3.41 -3.30
N SER A 57 11.80 3.29 -2.65
CA SER A 57 12.93 4.20 -2.84
C SER A 57 13.45 4.28 -4.28
N SER A 58 13.30 3.22 -5.07
CA SER A 58 13.65 3.19 -6.49
C SER A 58 12.58 3.74 -7.43
N MET A 59 11.41 4.17 -6.91
CA MET A 59 10.22 4.48 -7.69
C MET A 59 9.81 5.96 -7.64
N THR A 60 10.72 6.87 -7.29
CA THR A 60 10.46 8.32 -7.19
C THR A 60 9.96 8.95 -8.49
N ASP A 61 10.28 8.37 -9.65
CA ASP A 61 9.88 8.87 -10.97
C ASP A 61 8.59 8.20 -11.52
N THR A 62 7.84 7.48 -10.68
CA THR A 62 6.64 6.72 -11.11
C THR A 62 5.34 7.49 -10.91
N SER A 63 4.26 7.03 -11.56
CA SER A 63 2.93 7.61 -11.40
C SER A 63 2.41 7.56 -9.96
N ILE A 64 2.93 6.67 -9.10
CA ILE A 64 2.59 6.64 -7.67
C ILE A 64 2.96 7.97 -6.99
N TYR A 65 4.18 8.45 -7.25
CA TYR A 65 4.68 9.70 -6.68
C TYR A 65 4.04 10.90 -7.39
N ALA A 66 3.97 10.88 -8.72
CA ALA A 66 3.44 11.99 -9.51
C ALA A 66 1.95 12.27 -9.23
N LEU A 67 1.16 11.23 -8.94
CA LEU A 67 -0.26 11.35 -8.63
C LEU A 67 -0.55 11.44 -7.13
N ASP A 68 0.47 11.33 -6.28
CA ASP A 68 0.38 11.45 -4.83
C ASP A 68 -0.73 10.56 -4.23
N VAL A 69 -0.81 9.33 -4.72
CA VAL A 69 -1.91 8.38 -4.41
C VAL A 69 -1.77 7.70 -3.05
N LEU A 70 -0.59 7.81 -2.40
CA LEU A 70 -0.29 7.19 -1.11
C LEU A 70 -0.14 8.23 0.03
N ARG A 71 -0.50 9.49 -0.20
CA ARG A 71 -0.26 10.61 0.74
C ARG A 71 -0.83 10.46 2.16
N GLU A 72 -1.85 9.62 2.32
CA GLU A 72 -2.49 9.37 3.62
C GLU A 72 -1.75 8.31 4.46
N ILE A 73 -0.76 7.62 3.87
CA ILE A 73 0.08 6.67 4.58
C ILE A 73 1.19 7.45 5.32
N PRO A 74 1.38 7.26 6.63
CA PRO A 74 2.45 7.92 7.38
C PRO A 74 3.83 7.60 6.81
N GLU A 75 4.73 8.59 6.77
CA GLU A 75 6.11 8.41 6.28
C GLU A 75 6.85 7.28 7.01
N ASP A 76 6.60 7.13 8.32
CA ASP A 76 7.14 6.06 9.17
C ASP A 76 6.70 4.64 8.77
N ASN A 77 5.77 4.51 7.82
CA ASN A 77 5.29 3.24 7.28
C ASN A 77 5.85 2.93 5.88
N PHE A 78 6.74 3.78 5.35
CA PHE A 78 7.51 3.50 4.14
C PHE A 78 8.85 2.85 4.54
N VAL A 79 9.10 1.65 4.02
CA VAL A 79 10.22 0.80 4.43
C VAL A 79 10.91 0.16 3.23
N GLU A 80 12.15 -0.29 3.41
CA GLU A 80 12.98 -0.80 2.31
C GLU A 80 13.01 -2.32 2.21
N ASN A 81 12.68 -3.03 3.29
CA ASN A 81 12.73 -4.49 3.34
C ASN A 81 11.67 -5.09 4.28
N LEU A 82 11.44 -6.39 4.14
CA LEU A 82 10.44 -7.12 4.93
C LEU A 82 10.76 -7.15 6.43
N ASP A 83 12.02 -7.03 6.83
CA ASP A 83 12.38 -7.00 8.25
C ASP A 83 11.90 -5.70 8.91
N GLU A 84 12.10 -4.56 8.25
CA GLU A 84 11.53 -3.27 8.66
C GLU A 84 10.00 -3.29 8.64
N ALA A 85 9.39 -3.85 7.58
CA ALA A 85 7.94 -3.99 7.49
C ALA A 85 7.37 -4.78 8.69
N ARG A 86 8.06 -5.85 9.12
CA ARG A 86 7.66 -6.63 10.31
C ARG A 86 7.74 -5.82 11.60
N ILE A 87 8.74 -4.96 11.75
CA ILE A 87 8.89 -4.09 12.92
C ILE A 87 7.73 -3.08 12.96
N VAL A 88 7.46 -2.42 11.83
CA VAL A 88 6.36 -1.46 11.70
C VAL A 88 5.01 -2.13 11.93
N ALA A 89 4.75 -3.28 11.32
CA ALA A 89 3.51 -4.03 11.52
C ALA A 89 3.29 -4.38 13.00
N ARG A 90 4.34 -4.81 13.72
CA ARG A 90 4.23 -5.06 15.16
C ARG A 90 3.90 -3.80 15.95
N ARG A 91 4.45 -2.64 15.60
CA ARG A 91 4.09 -1.38 16.25
C ARG A 91 2.60 -1.11 16.06
N LEU A 92 2.14 -1.15 14.82
CA LEU A 92 0.75 -0.86 14.43
C LEU A 92 -0.28 -1.81 15.07
N LEU A 93 0.10 -3.05 15.36
CA LEU A 93 -0.78 -4.04 16.02
C LEU A 93 -0.83 -3.92 17.55
N ASN A 94 0.06 -3.14 18.16
CA ASN A 94 0.12 -2.96 19.62
C ASN A 94 -0.32 -1.56 20.07
N ASP A 95 -0.70 -0.69 19.13
CA ASP A 95 -1.28 0.64 19.37
C ASP A 95 -2.81 0.55 19.47
#